data_AF-A0A6G8CWS2-F1
#
_entry.id   AF-A0A6G8CWS2-F1
#
_cell.length_a   1.000
_cell.length_b   1.000
_cell.length_c   1.000
_cell.angle_alpha   90.00
_cell.angle_beta   90.00
_cell.angle_gamma   90.00
#
_symmetry.space_group_name_H-M   'P 1'
#
loop_
_entity.id
_entity.type
_entity.pdbx_description
1 polymer ?
#
loop_
_entity_poly.entity_id
_entity_poly.type
_entity_poly.pdbx_seq_one_letter_code
_entity_poly.pdbx_strand_id
1 'polypeptide(L)' 'MELFDFNIIAGSVAMLLLVGGYAMRERKGADICMVIGVFGLVVLILNTIVSAAS' A
#
# COMPACT_ATOMS: atom_id res chain seq x y z
N MET A 1 16.30 9.08 -1.74
CA MET A 1 15.48 8.82 -0.54
C MET A 1 16.00 7.53 0.07
N GLU A 2 16.20 7.47 1.38
CA GLU A 2 16.54 6.20 2.02
C GLU A 2 15.42 5.19 1.77
N LEU A 3 15.78 3.91 1.66
CA LEU A 3 14.83 2.82 1.46
C LEU A 3 13.76 2.78 2.57
N PHE A 4 14.18 3.22 3.76
CA PHE A 4 13.34 3.38 4.95
C PHE A 4 12.25 4.45 4.75
N ASP A 5 12.60 5.65 4.28
CA ASP A 5 11.64 6.74 4.04
C ASP A 5 10.61 6.38 2.97
N PHE A 6 11.06 5.73 1.89
CA PHE A 6 10.17 5.27 0.82
C PHE A 6 9.15 4.24 1.34
N ASN A 7 9.61 3.28 2.13
CA ASN A 7 8.74 2.24 2.70
C ASN A 7 7.69 2.83 3.67
N ILE A 8 8.05 3.83 4.48
CA ILE A 8 7.11 4.50 5.38
C ILE A 8 6.02 5.24 4.59
N ILE A 9 6.41 5.99 3.56
CA ILE A 9 5.45 6.76 2.74
C ILE A 9 4.53 5.79 1.98
N ALA A 10 5.11 4.81 1.29
CA ALA A 10 4.34 3.86 0.50
C ALA A 10 3.41 2.99 1.39
N GLY A 11 3.85 2.63 2.59
CA GLY A 11 3.02 1.90 3.56
C GLY A 11 1.86 2.74 4.09
N SER A 12 2.12 4.03 4.36
CA SER A 12 1.09 4.98 4.79
C SER A 12 0.04 5.21 3.71
N VAL A 13 0.45 5.36 2.44
CA VAL A 13 -0.46 5.51 1.31
C VAL A 13 -1.30 4.24 1.10
N ALA A 14 -0.69 3.05 1.19
CA ALA A 14 -1.41 1.79 1.07
C ALA A 14 -2.47 1.61 2.17
N MET A 15 -2.14 1.96 3.42
CA MET A 15 -3.10 1.95 4.52
C MET A 15 -4.24 2.94 4.33
N LEU A 16 -3.96 4.16 3.85
CA LEU A 16 -5.00 5.15 3.56
C LEU A 16 -5.95 4.68 2.45
N LEU A 17 -5.43 4.02 1.41
CA LEU A 17 -6.24 3.45 0.33
C LEU A 17 -7.12 2.30 0.81
N LEU A 18 -6.59 1.44 1.69
CA LEU A 18 -7.35 0.35 2.30
C LEU A 18 -8.45 0.86 3.24
N VAL A 19 -8.11 1.72 4.20
CA VAL A 19 -9.06 2.24 5.18
C VAL A 19 -10.05 3.19 4.51
N GLY A 20 -9.58 4.05 3.61
CA GLY A 20 -10.43 4.96 2.85
C GLY A 20 -11.34 4.23 1.87
N GLY A 21 -10.83 3.21 1.19
CA GLY A 21 -11.63 2.32 0.34
C GLY A 21 -12.70 1.57 1.14
N TYR A 22 -12.34 1.03 2.31
CA TYR A 22 -13.29 0.35 3.19
C TYR A 22 -14.36 1.30 3.75
N ALA A 23 -13.97 2.48 4.21
CA ALA A 23 -14.89 3.50 4.72
C ALA A 23 -15.88 3.98 3.66
N MET A 24 -15.47 3.98 2.39
CA MET A 24 -16.29 4.39 1.24
C MET A 24 -16.87 3.20 0.46
N ARG A 25 -16.95 1.99 1.04
CA ARG A 25 -17.36 0.74 0.34
C ARG A 25 -18.67 0.82 -0.45
N GLU A 26 -19.57 1.73 -0.08
CA GLU A 26 -20.85 1.94 -0.77
C GLU A 26 -20.72 2.75 -2.07
N ARG A 27 -19.58 3.40 -2.30
CA ARG A 27 -19.29 4.16 -3.52
C ARG A 27 -18.66 3.26 -4.58
N LYS A 28 -19.13 3.42 -5.82
CA LYS A 28 -18.51 2.80 -7.00
C LYS A 28 -17.03 3.19 -7.06
N GLY A 29 -16.15 2.19 -7.13
CA GLY A 29 -14.70 2.37 -7.16
C GLY A 29 -13.98 2.17 -5.82
N ALA A 30 -14.71 1.98 -4.73
CA ALA A 30 -14.13 1.63 -3.44
C ALA A 30 -13.34 0.31 -3.48
N ASP A 31 -13.85 -0.70 -4.18
CA ASP A 31 -13.14 -1.95 -4.43
C ASP A 31 -11.81 -1.73 -5.15
N ILE A 32 -11.78 -0.83 -6.14
CA ILE A 32 -10.55 -0.51 -6.88
C ILE A 32 -9.52 0.14 -5.94
N CYS A 33 -9.96 1.08 -5.08
CA CYS A 33 -9.08 1.67 -4.05
C CYS A 33 -8.51 0.60 -3.12
N MET A 34 -9.34 -0.32 -2.63
CA MET A 34 -8.89 -1.40 -1.76
C MET A 34 -7.90 -2.32 -2.47
N VAL A 35 -8.15 -2.72 -3.72
CA VAL A 35 -7.24 -3.55 -4.52
C VAL A 35 -5.90 -2.87 -4.76
N ILE A 36 -5.89 -1.58 -5.09
CA ILE A 36 -4.65 -0.81 -5.27
C ILE A 36 -3.88 -0.74 -3.94
N GLY A 37 -4.57 -0.53 -2.81
CA GLY A 37 -3.95 -0.55 -1.48
C GLY A 37 -3.29 -1.89 -1.14
N VAL A 38 -3.98 -3.02 -1.39
CA VAL A 38 -3.41 -4.37 -1.21
C VAL A 38 -2.20 -4.57 -2.13
N PHE A 39 -2.31 -4.23 -3.41
CA PHE A 39 -1.24 -4.40 -4.37
C PHE A 39 0.01 -3.59 -4.00
N GLY A 40 -0.18 -2.33 -3.56
CA GLY A 40 0.90 -1.49 -3.06
C GLY A 40 1.63 -2.11 -1.87
N LEU A 41 0.88 -2.67 -0.91
CA LEU A 41 1.45 -3.39 0.24
C LEU A 41 2.27 -4.62 -0.18
N VAL A 42 1.77 -5.42 -1.13
CA VAL A 42 2.49 -6.60 -1.64
C VAL A 42 3.81 -6.20 -2.28
N VAL A 43 3.80 -5.18 -3.15
CA VAL A 43 5.03 -4.68 -3.80
C VAL A 43 6.03 -4.17 -2.77
N LEU A 44 5.56 -3.49 -1.71
CA LEU A 44 6.40 -2.96 -0.65
C LEU A 44 7.04 -4.06 0.20
N ILE A 45 6.27 -5.11 0.52
CA ILE A 45 6.77 -6.31 1.20
C ILE A 45 7.84 -6.99 0.33
N LEU A 46 7.57 -7.19 -0.96
CA LEU A 46 8.53 -7.78 -1.89
C LEU A 46 9.82 -6.95 -1.97
N ASN A 47 9.71 -5.63 -2.07
CA ASN A 47 10.86 -4.72 -2.11
C ASN A 47 11.70 -4.80 -0.81
N THR A 48 11.03 -4.92 0.33
CA THR A 48 11.70 -5.06 1.63
C THR A 48 12.43 -6.39 1.76
N ILE A 49 11.82 -7.49 1.30
CA ILE A 49 12.45 -8.82 1.28
C ILE A 49 13.68 -8.82 0.37
N VAL A 50 13.56 -8.28 -0.84
CA VAL A 50 14.66 -8.21 -1.80
C VAL A 50 15.82 -7.37 -1.24
N SER A 51 15.51 -6.22 -0.64
CA SER A 51 16.52 -5.34 -0.04
C SER A 51 17.17 -5.92 1.22
N ALA A 52 16.48 -6.80 1.94
CA ALA A 52 17.06 -7.53 3.08
C ALA A 52 17.93 -8.72 2.65
N ALA A 53 17.74 -9.22 1.43
CA ALA A 53 18.50 -10.33 0.87
C ALA A 53 19.77 -9.90 0.11
N SER A 54 19.88 -8.61 -0.22
CA SER A 54 21.04 -7.96 -0.84
C SER A 54 22.01 -7.38 0.18
#